data_AF-A0A524J000-F1
#
_entry.id   AF-A0A524J000-F1
#
_cell.length_a   1.000
_cell.length_b   1.000
_cell.length_c   1.000
_cell.angle_alpha   90.00
_cell.angle_beta   90.00
_cell.angle_gamma   90.00
#
_symmetry.space_group_name_H-M   'P 1'
#
loop_
_entity.id
_entity.type
_entity.pdbx_description
1 polymer ?
#
loop_
_entity_poly.entity_id
_entity_poly.type
_entity_poly.pdbx_seq_one_letter_code
_entity_poly.pdbx_strand_id
1 'polypeptide(L)' 'MAATDWITLAEAAEILAASNVHFTTGTIGGWARSGRLQSIKLGGRRFVRRGEVRALVNVPRRVRAADLQPGLFEDIDR' A
#
# COMPACT_ATOMS: atom_id res chain seq x y z
N MET A 1 -8.07 -17.16 1.89
CA MET A 1 -6.90 -17.59 1.09
C MET A 1 -5.95 -16.41 0.95
N ALA A 2 -4.79 -16.42 1.61
CA ALA A 2 -3.80 -15.36 1.52
C ALA A 2 -3.11 -15.46 0.15
N ALA A 3 -3.65 -14.74 -0.84
CA ALA A 3 -3.06 -14.66 -2.16
C ALA A 3 -1.66 -14.03 -2.05
N THR A 4 -0.64 -14.78 -2.49
CA THR A 4 0.78 -14.43 -2.57
C THR A 4 1.07 -12.94 -2.43
N ASP A 5 1.45 -12.50 -1.22
CA ASP A 5 1.64 -11.08 -0.89
C ASP A 5 2.84 -10.44 -1.59
N TRP A 6 3.77 -11.23 -2.11
CA TRP A 6 4.99 -10.74 -2.76
C TRP A 6 4.83 -10.76 -4.27
N ILE A 7 4.98 -9.60 -4.90
CA ILE A 7 4.89 -9.42 -6.35
C ILE A 7 6.18 -8.82 -6.90
N THR A 8 6.43 -9.06 -8.17
CA THR A 8 7.58 -8.48 -8.88
C THR A 8 7.39 -6.98 -9.09
N LEU A 9 8.48 -6.27 -9.40
CA LEU A 9 8.41 -4.85 -9.74
C LEU A 9 7.57 -4.57 -11.00
N ALA A 10 7.49 -5.54 -11.92
CA ALA A 10 6.67 -5.42 -13.13
C ALA A 10 5.18 -5.50 -12.79
N GLU A 11 4.77 -6.51 -12.02
CA GLU A 11 3.38 -6.63 -11.54
C GLU A 11 2.97 -5.42 -10.68
N ALA A 12 3.90 -4.89 -9.88
CA ALA A 12 3.64 -3.66 -9.13
C ALA A 12 3.35 -2.47 -10.06
N ALA A 13 4.09 -2.34 -11.17
CA ALA A 13 3.83 -1.31 -12.16
C ALA A 13 2.47 -1.49 -12.84
N GLU A 14 2.06 -2.74 -13.14
CA GLU A 14 0.75 -3.05 -13.70
C GLU A 14 -0.40 -2.68 -12.74
N ILE A 15 -0.26 -2.95 -11.45
CA ILE A 15 -1.25 -2.57 -10.43
C ILE A 15 -1.42 -1.05 -10.36
N LEU A 16 -0.32 -0.30 -10.40
CA LEU A 16 -0.36 1.16 -10.38
C LEU A 16 -0.96 1.71 -11.69
N ALA A 17 -0.59 1.13 -12.83
CA ALA A 17 -1.11 1.51 -14.15
C ALA A 17 -2.63 1.26 -14.26
N ALA A 18 -3.15 0.18 -13.65
CA ALA A 18 -4.58 -0.07 -13.57
C ALA A 18 -5.35 1.03 -12.81
N SER A 19 -4.65 1.85 -12.02
CA SER A 19 -5.20 3.03 -11.34
C SER A 19 -4.84 4.35 -12.04
N ASN A 20 -4.42 4.29 -13.31
CA ASN A 20 -3.95 5.43 -14.11
C ASN A 20 -2.70 6.13 -13.54
N VAL A 21 -1.87 5.40 -12.79
CA VAL A 21 -0.63 5.91 -12.19
C VAL A 21 0.56 5.16 -12.77
N HIS A 22 1.36 5.83 -13.59
CA HIS A 22 2.47 5.20 -14.32
C HIS A 22 3.82 5.46 -13.66
N PHE A 23 4.52 4.38 -13.32
CA PHE A 23 5.90 4.42 -12.84
C PHE A 23 6.75 3.36 -13.51
N THR A 24 8.05 3.64 -13.65
CA THR A 24 9.00 2.63 -14.10
C THR A 24 9.29 1.63 -12.98
N THR A 25 9.68 0.41 -13.35
CA THR A 25 10.16 -0.60 -12.40
C THR A 25 11.40 -0.10 -11.62
N GLY A 26 12.22 0.77 -12.23
CA GLY A 26 13.36 1.42 -11.57
C GLY A 26 12.95 2.34 -10.43
N THR A 27 11.89 3.13 -10.62
CA THR A 27 11.32 4.01 -9.59
C THR A 27 10.77 3.22 -8.41
N ILE A 28 9.98 2.17 -8.68
CA ILE A 28 9.42 1.28 -7.67
C ILE A 28 10.55 0.55 -6.92
N GLY A 29 11.56 0.08 -7.66
CA GLY A 29 12.77 -0.50 -7.09
C GLY A 29 13.60 0.50 -6.27
N GLY A 30 13.48 1.79 -6.53
CA GLY A 30 14.04 2.87 -5.69
C GLY A 30 13.36 2.96 -4.34
N TRP A 31 12.03 2.95 -4.30
CA TRP A 31 11.24 2.94 -3.06
C TRP A 31 11.51 1.70 -2.20
N ALA A 32 11.64 0.55 -2.84
CA ALA A 32 11.99 -0.68 -2.16
C ALA A 32 13.40 -0.63 -1.53
N ARG A 33 14.36 0.01 -2.20
CA ARG A 33 15.73 0.20 -1.67
C ARG A 33 15.80 1.21 -0.53
N SER A 34 14.97 2.25 -0.59
CA SER A 34 14.92 3.27 0.47
C SER A 34 14.00 2.90 1.64
N GLY A 35 13.41 1.71 1.63
CA GLY A 35 12.51 1.23 2.70
C GLY A 35 11.11 1.84 2.67
N ARG A 36 10.72 2.56 1.61
CA ARG A 36 9.36 3.09 1.44
C ARG A 36 8.34 2.02 1.04
N LEU A 37 8.82 0.89 0.53
CA LEU A 37 8.05 -0.33 0.33
C LEU A 37 8.82 -1.50 0.97
N GLN A 38 8.11 -2.36 1.70
CA GLN A 38 8.62 -3.65 2.11
C GLN A 38 9.08 -4.44 0.88
N SER A 39 10.29 -4.98 0.97
CA SER A 39 10.85 -5.76 -0.13
C SER A 39 11.67 -6.95 0.34
N ILE A 40 11.69 -7.98 -0.50
CA ILE A 40 12.57 -9.15 -0.35
C ILE A 40 13.37 -9.34 -1.63
N LYS A 41 14.54 -9.98 -1.51
CA LYS A 41 15.36 -10.38 -2.65
C LYS A 41 15.44 -11.90 -2.68
N LEU A 42 14.98 -12.51 -3.77
CA LEU A 42 15.01 -13.95 -4.00
C LEU A 42 15.65 -14.22 -5.37
N GLY A 43 16.70 -15.05 -5.42
CA GLY A 43 17.36 -15.41 -6.67
C GLY A 43 17.83 -14.21 -7.51
N GLY A 44 18.33 -13.14 -6.87
CA GLY A 44 18.75 -11.92 -7.57
C GLY A 44 17.64 -10.95 -7.93
N ARG A 45 16.37 -11.36 -7.89
CA ARG A 45 15.20 -10.52 -8.21
C ARG A 45 14.59 -9.93 -6.94
N ARG A 46 14.09 -8.69 -7.05
CA ARG A 46 13.41 -7.98 -5.97
C ARG A 46 11.89 -8.09 -6.12
N PHE A 47 11.24 -8.28 -4.98
CA PHE A 47 9.78 -8.35 -4.84
C PHE A 47 9.32 -7.34 -3.79
N VAL A 48 8.10 -6.86 -3.91
CA VAL A 48 7.47 -5.89 -2.99
C VAL A 48 6.12 -6.43 -2.50
N ARG A 49 5.61 -5.88 -1.39
CA ARG A 49 4.28 -6.24 -0.87
C ARG A 49 3.17 -5.69 -1.76
N ARG A 50 2.32 -6.56 -2.29
CA ARG A 50 1.14 -6.20 -3.08
C ARG A 50 0.21 -5.25 -2.35
N GLY A 51 -0.04 -5.50 -1.06
CA GLY A 51 -0.91 -4.66 -0.22
C GLY A 51 -0.41 -3.21 -0.12
N GLU A 52 0.89 -3.02 0.09
CA GLU A 52 1.50 -1.68 0.15
C GLU A 52 1.44 -0.96 -1.19
N VAL A 53 1.70 -1.67 -2.31
CA VAL A 53 1.57 -1.10 -3.66
C VAL A 53 0.14 -0.62 -3.92
N ARG A 54 -0.88 -1.39 -3.52
CA ARG A 54 -2.29 -0.97 -3.62
C ARG A 54 -2.62 0.21 -2.72
N ALA A 55 -2.03 0.27 -1.52
CA ALA A 55 -2.25 1.37 -0.59
C ALA A 55 -1.73 2.72 -1.11
N LEU A 56 -0.73 2.73 -2.01
CA LEU A 56 -0.24 3.95 -2.64
C LEU A 56 -1.31 4.70 -3.44
N VAL A 57 -2.25 3.96 -4.04
CA VAL A 57 -3.34 4.52 -4.86
C VAL A 57 -4.67 4.56 -4.11
N ASN A 58 -4.85 3.69 -3.13
CA ASN A 58 -6.01 3.67 -2.24
C ASN A 58 -5.75 4.48 -0.96
N VAL A 59 -5.33 5.75 -1.09
CA VAL A 59 -5.28 6.64 0.08
C VAL A 59 -6.70 6.72 0.66
N PRO A 60 -6.92 6.36 1.93
CA PRO A 60 -8.21 6.61 2.56
C PRO A 60 -8.44 8.12 2.48
N ARG A 61 -9.57 8.51 1.87
CA ARG A 61 -10.06 9.90 1.93
C ARG A 61 -9.84 10.38 3.36
N ARG A 62 -9.10 11.48 3.55
CA ARG A 62 -8.97 12.12 4.87
C ARG A 62 -10.36 12.19 5.49
N VAL A 63 -10.62 11.35 6.49
CA VAL A 63 -11.80 11.46 7.33
C VAL A 63 -11.59 12.78 8.07
N ARG A 64 -12.48 13.77 7.88
CA ARG A 64 -12.38 14.98 8.69
C ARG A 64 -12.61 14.54 10.12
N ALA A 65 -11.88 15.10 11.08
CA ALA A 65 -12.05 14.76 12.49
C ALA A 65 -13.51 14.92 12.97
N ALA A 66 -14.31 15.75 12.30
CA ALA A 66 -15.74 15.95 12.53
C ALA A 66 -16.64 14.77 12.09
N ASP A 67 -16.16 13.87 11.23
CA ASP A 67 -16.87 12.66 10.77
C ASP A 67 -16.52 11.42 11.62
N LEU A 68 -15.57 11.55 12.56
CA LEU A 68 -15.34 10.54 13.59
C LEU A 68 -16.43 10.72 14.64
N GLN A 69 -17.40 9.81 14.60
CA GLN A 69 -18.52 9.65 15.51
C GLN A 69 -18.21 10.13 16.95
N PRO A 70 -19.01 11.05 17.52
CA PRO A 70 -18.84 11.45 18.92
C PRO A 70 -19.15 10.28 19.87
N GLY A 71 -18.25 10.06 20.83
CA GLY A 71 -18.52 9.50 22.17
C GLY A 71 -19.21 8.14 22.28
N LEU A 72 -18.49 7.03 22.04
CA LEU A 72 -18.95 5.66 22.40
C LEU A 72 -19.07 5.42 23.93
N PHE A 73 -18.82 6.43 24.77
CA PHE A 73 -18.72 6.28 26.23
C PHE A 73 -19.61 7.23 27.04
N GLU A 74 -20.57 7.94 26.43
CA GLU A 74 -21.48 8.82 27.19
C GLU A 74 -22.56 8.06 28.00
N ASP A 75 -22.63 6.73 27.92
CA ASP A 75 -23.65 5.90 28.58
C ASP A 75 -23.18 5.16 29.85
N ILE A 76 -22.00 5.47 30.40
CA ILE A 76 -21.46 4.79 31.62
C ILE A 76 -21.66 5.64 32.91
N ASP A 77 -22.40 6.75 32.87
CA ASP A 77 -22.65 7.55 34.09
C ASP A 77 -24.15 7.87 34.28
N ARG A 78 -24.96 6.82 34.50
CA ARG A 78 -26.29 6.93 35.13
C ARG A 78 -26.56 5.81 36.10
#